data_AF-A0A7Y5RYJ5-F1
#
_entry.id   AF-A0A7Y5RYJ5-F1
#
_cell.length_a   1.000
_cell.length_b   1.000
_cell.length_c   1.000
_cell.angle_alpha   90.00
_cell.angle_beta   90.00
_cell.angle_gamma   90.00
#
_symmetry.space_group_name_H-M   'P 1'
#
loop_
_entity.id
_entity.type
_entity.pdbx_description
1 polymer ?
#
loop_
_entity_poly.entity_id
_entity_poly.type
_entity_poly.pdbx_seq_one_letter_code
_entity_poly.pdbx_strand_id
1 'polypeptide(L)'
;MTPRELQDHLRDLLEAVLFARDDAADPANALAEHVAGIHQIATFDDVGVLTRDKGLVIETRDGAEFQLTIVPSRLPARQTGPAACSTRSGGEEDRR
;
A
#
# COMPACT_ATOMS: atom_id res chain seq x y z
N MET A 1 8.83 -1.46 -2.29
CA MET A 1 7.40 -1.16 -2.46
C MET A 1 6.57 -2.36 -2.07
N THR A 2 6.10 -2.36 -0.83
CA THR A 2 5.13 -3.32 -0.32
C THR A 2 3.70 -2.89 -0.69
N PRO A 3 2.69 -3.77 -0.60
CA PRO A 3 1.30 -3.37 -0.82
C PRO A 3 0.81 -2.26 0.10
N ARG A 4 1.31 -2.23 1.35
CA ARG A 4 1.02 -1.15 2.31
C ARG A 4 1.63 0.16 1.86
N GLU A 5 2.90 0.18 1.48
CA GLU A 5 3.56 1.38 0.95
C GLU A 5 2.85 1.92 -0.31
N LEU A 6 2.38 1.03 -1.20
CA LEU A 6 1.59 1.46 -2.36
C LEU A 6 0.22 2.01 -1.98
N GLN A 7 -0.45 1.40 -1.00
CA GLN A 7 -1.71 1.92 -0.47
C GLN A 7 -1.55 3.34 0.07
N ASP A 8 -0.51 3.55 0.89
CA ASP A 8 -0.26 4.84 1.54
C ASP A 8 0.07 5.90 0.49
N HIS A 9 0.95 5.61 -0.48
CA HIS A 9 1.24 6.54 -1.57
C HIS A 9 0.05 6.86 -2.48
N LEU A 10 -0.82 5.88 -2.78
CA LEU A 10 -2.04 6.12 -3.56
C LEU A 10 -3.04 6.97 -2.79
N ARG A 11 -3.18 6.73 -1.48
CA ARG A 11 -4.00 7.56 -0.60
C ARG A 11 -3.49 9.00 -0.60
N ASP A 12 -2.21 9.20 -0.29
CA ASP A 12 -1.59 10.53 -0.24
C ASP A 12 -1.77 11.29 -1.55
N LEU A 13 -1.57 10.61 -2.68
CA LEU A 13 -1.74 11.21 -4.00
C LEU A 13 -3.19 11.65 -4.23
N LEU A 14 -4.16 10.79 -3.95
CA LEU A 14 -5.56 11.12 -4.21
C LEU A 14 -6.08 12.17 -3.23
N GLU A 15 -5.66 12.13 -1.96
CA GLU A 15 -5.96 13.19 -0.98
C GLU A 15 -5.39 14.54 -1.43
N ALA A 16 -4.13 14.58 -1.90
CA ALA A 16 -3.53 15.81 -2.42
C ALA A 16 -4.32 16.40 -3.59
N VAL A 17 -4.82 15.55 -4.50
CA VAL A 17 -5.66 16.00 -5.63
C VAL A 17 -7.02 16.50 -5.13
N LEU A 18 -7.62 15.87 -4.11
CA LEU A 18 -8.86 16.35 -3.51
C LEU A 18 -8.69 17.72 -2.84
N PHE A 19 -7.57 17.97 -2.15
CA PHE A 19 -7.27 19.27 -1.56
C PHE A 19 -7.00 20.36 -2.61
N ALA A 20 -6.30 20.03 -3.70
CA ALA A 20 -6.00 20.97 -4.78
C ALA A 20 -7.26 21.49 -5.49
N ARG A 21 -8.36 20.74 -5.45
CA ARG A 21 -9.66 21.17 -5.97
C ARG A 21 -10.16 22.46 -5.32
N ASP A 22 -9.90 22.62 -4.03
CA ASP A 22 -10.42 23.74 -3.25
C ASP A 22 -9.54 25.00 -3.39
N ASP A 23 -8.38 24.87 -4.06
CA ASP A 23 -7.47 25.97 -4.37
C ASP A 23 -7.30 26.14 -5.90
N ALA A 24 -8.02 27.11 -6.46
CA ALA A 24 -7.97 27.41 -7.90
C ALA A 24 -6.59 27.87 -8.40
N ALA A 25 -5.66 28.26 -7.51
CA ALA A 25 -4.29 28.61 -7.87
C ALA A 25 -3.34 27.41 -7.88
N ASP A 26 -3.77 26.23 -7.39
CA ASP A 26 -2.96 25.03 -7.36
C ASP A 26 -2.81 24.45 -8.79
N PRO A 27 -1.58 24.17 -9.27
CA PRO A 27 -1.37 23.54 -10.57
C PRO A 27 -2.03 22.16 -10.72
N ALA A 28 -2.30 21.45 -9.62
CA ALA A 28 -3.02 20.18 -9.63
C ALA A 28 -4.54 20.34 -9.78
N ASN A 29 -5.09 21.56 -9.76
CA ASN A 29 -6.53 21.80 -9.93
C ASN A 29 -7.07 21.24 -11.27
N ALA A 30 -6.27 21.29 -12.34
CA ALA A 30 -6.65 20.67 -13.62
C ALA A 30 -6.85 19.14 -13.52
N LEU A 31 -6.06 18.46 -12.67
CA LEU A 31 -6.24 17.05 -12.37
C LEU A 31 -7.42 16.81 -11.42
N ALA A 32 -7.67 17.74 -10.50
CA ALA A 32 -8.79 17.69 -9.57
C ALA A 32 -10.15 17.71 -10.30
N GLU A 33 -10.28 18.45 -11.40
CA GLU A 33 -11.47 18.42 -12.26
C GLU A 33 -11.75 17.01 -12.82
N HIS A 34 -10.72 16.22 -13.13
CA HIS A 34 -10.88 14.86 -13.62
C HIS A 34 -11.32 13.86 -12.55
N VAL A 35 -11.11 14.17 -11.27
CA VAL A 35 -11.53 13.33 -10.13
C VAL A 35 -12.63 13.98 -9.30
N ALA A 36 -13.29 15.01 -9.83
CA ALA A 36 -14.29 15.81 -9.13
C ALA A 36 -15.50 15.00 -8.61
N GLY A 37 -15.71 13.79 -9.12
CA GLY A 37 -16.74 12.85 -8.67
C GLY A 37 -16.40 12.12 -7.37
N ILE A 38 -15.14 12.12 -6.91
CA ILE A 38 -14.74 11.49 -5.65
C ILE A 38 -15.14 12.39 -4.48
N HIS A 39 -15.76 11.80 -3.46
CA HIS A 39 -16.15 12.45 -2.22
C HIS A 39 -15.18 12.14 -1.08
N GLN A 40 -14.89 10.86 -0.87
CA GLN A 40 -14.07 10.40 0.24
C GLN A 40 -13.19 9.22 -0.18
N ILE A 41 -12.04 9.11 0.47
CA ILE A 41 -11.10 8.01 0.31
C ILE A 41 -10.70 7.54 1.70
N ALA A 42 -10.74 6.23 1.91
CA ALA A 42 -10.35 5.61 3.15
C ALA A 42 -9.62 4.29 2.88
N THR A 43 -8.79 3.83 3.80
CA THR A 43 -8.18 2.50 3.68
C THR A 43 -9.15 1.42 4.15
N PHE A 44 -8.90 0.17 3.75
CA PHE A 44 -9.62 -0.98 4.30
C PHE A 44 -9.52 -1.06 5.83
N ASP A 45 -8.37 -0.69 6.39
CA ASP A 45 -8.14 -0.64 7.83
C ASP A 45 -9.00 0.47 8.49
N ASP A 46 -9.18 1.63 7.83
CA ASP A 46 -9.97 2.77 8.35
C ASP A 46 -11.47 2.48 8.46
N VAL A 47 -12.03 1.77 7.47
CA VAL A 47 -13.48 1.45 7.43
C VAL A 47 -13.79 0.05 7.97
N GLY A 48 -12.78 -0.67 8.48
CA GLY A 48 -12.96 -1.96 9.14
C GLY A 48 -13.29 -3.12 8.20
N VAL A 49 -12.78 -3.11 6.96
CA VAL A 49 -12.94 -4.23 6.04
C VAL A 49 -12.18 -5.45 6.57
N LEU A 50 -12.90 -6.56 6.77
CA LEU A 50 -12.32 -7.84 7.20
C LEU A 50 -11.63 -8.55 6.04
N THR A 51 -10.43 -8.08 5.67
CA THR A 51 -9.59 -8.68 4.65
C THR A 51 -8.11 -8.69 5.04
N ARG A 52 -7.34 -9.59 4.43
CA ARG A 52 -5.86 -9.59 4.52
C ARG A 52 -5.22 -8.66 3.51
N ASP A 53 -5.95 -8.31 2.46
CA ASP A 53 -5.45 -7.47 1.39
C ASP A 53 -5.32 -6.01 1.83
N LYS A 54 -4.57 -5.24 1.04
CA LYS A 54 -4.45 -3.79 1.19
C LYS A 54 -5.19 -3.11 0.06
N GLY A 55 -5.79 -1.97 0.35
CA GLY A 55 -6.73 -1.35 -0.56
C GLY A 55 -7.37 -0.09 -0.01
N LEU A 56 -8.12 0.55 -0.91
CA LEU A 56 -8.85 1.79 -0.65
C LEU A 56 -10.33 1.56 -0.89
N VAL A 57 -11.15 2.22 -0.10
CA VAL A 57 -12.56 2.47 -0.37
C VAL A 57 -12.69 3.90 -0.88
N ILE A 58 -13.35 4.04 -2.01
CA ILE A 58 -13.61 5.33 -2.66
C ILE A 58 -15.12 5.52 -2.66
N GLU A 59 -15.58 6.58 -2.02
CA GLU A 59 -16.96 7.03 -2.06
C GLU A 59 -17.07 8.17 -3.07
N THR A 60 -18.02 8.07 -3.98
CA THR A 60 -18.34 9.12 -4.95
C THR A 60 -19.46 10.02 -4.44
N ARG A 61 -19.58 11.22 -5.00
CA ARG A 61 -20.55 12.24 -4.56
C ARG A 61 -22.02 11.85 -4.75
N ASP A 62 -22.28 10.88 -5.61
CA ASP A 62 -23.61 10.27 -5.79
C ASP A 62 -23.89 9.14 -4.78
N GLY A 63 -22.97 8.88 -3.85
CA GLY A 63 -23.09 7.90 -2.78
C GLY A 63 -22.73 6.47 -3.21
N ALA A 64 -22.17 6.28 -4.40
CA ALA A 64 -21.65 4.98 -4.78
C ALA A 64 -20.29 4.70 -4.10
N GLU A 65 -20.09 3.46 -3.67
CA GLU A 65 -18.86 3.01 -3.06
C GLU A 65 -18.14 2.00 -3.96
N PHE A 66 -16.83 2.19 -4.12
CA PHE A 66 -15.96 1.31 -4.89
C PHE A 66 -14.79 0.86 -4.03
N GLN A 67 -14.38 -0.39 -4.20
CA GLN A 67 -13.20 -0.95 -3.53
C GLN A 67 -12.07 -1.14 -4.55
N LEU A 68 -10.90 -0.62 -4.22
CA LEU A 68 -9.65 -0.82 -4.96
C LEU A 68 -8.74 -1.74 -4.16
N THR A 69 -8.60 -2.99 -4.62
CA THR A 69 -7.70 -3.96 -3.98
C THR A 69 -6.34 -3.96 -4.65
N ILE A 70 -5.28 -3.88 -3.84
CA ILE A 70 -3.89 -3.88 -4.29
C ILE A 70 -3.35 -5.30 -4.24
N VAL A 71 -3.16 -5.89 -5.43
CA VAL A 71 -2.62 -7.24 -5.59
C VAL A 71 -1.28 -7.17 -6.32
N PRO A 72 -0.17 -7.64 -5.72
CA PRO A 72 1.12 -7.65 -6.39
C PRO A 72 1.12 -8.67 -7.55
N SER A 73 1.42 -8.22 -8.76
CA SER A 73 1.50 -9.08 -9.94
C SER A 73 2.69 -10.05 -9.91
N ARG A 74 3.75 -9.66 -9.21
CA ARG A 74 4.94 -10.48 -8.94
C ARG A 74 5.35 -10.25 -7.49
N LEU A 75 5.64 -11.33 -6.78
CA LEU A 75 6.24 -11.20 -5.46
C LEU A 75 7.67 -10.68 -5.63
N PRO A 76 8.10 -9.70 -4.81
CA PRO A 76 9.51 -9.34 -4.76
C PRO A 76 10.31 -10.60 -4.44
N ALA A 77 11.43 -10.79 -5.13
CA ALA A 77 12.31 -11.94 -4.89
C ALA A 77 12.55 -12.02 -3.38
N ARG A 78 12.14 -13.15 -2.76
CA ARG A 78 12.48 -13.43 -1.37
C ARG A 78 13.99 -13.25 -1.28
N GLN A 79 14.43 -12.30 -0.45
CA GLN A 79 15.84 -12.24 -0.05
C GLN A 79 16.09 -13.51 0.76
N THR A 80 16.44 -14.60 0.08
CA THR A 80 16.99 -15.79 0.73
C THR A 80 18.32 -15.36 1.32
N GLY A 81 18.31 -14.98 2.59
CA GLY A 81 19.52 -14.91 3.39
C GLY A 81 20.24 -16.25 3.34
N PRO A 82 21.58 -16.28 3.44
CA PRO A 82 22.33 -17.52 3.34
C PRO A 82 21.86 -18.49 4.42
N ALA A 83 21.61 -19.72 4.02
CA ALA A 83 21.36 -20.82 4.94
C ALA A 83 22.59 -20.94 5.87
N ALA A 84 22.48 -20.44 7.10
CA ALA A 84 23.42 -20.76 8.16
C ALA A 84 23.17 -22.21 8.56
N CYS A 85 23.74 -23.14 7.78
CA CYS A 85 23.81 -24.53 8.16
C CYS A 85 24.79 -24.63 9.34
N SER A 86 24.21 -24.90 10.50
CA SER A 86 24.85 -25.09 11.79
C SER A 86 26.07 -26.02 11.70
N THR A 87 27.27 -25.51 12.00
CA THR A 87 28.46 -26.34 12.24
C THR A 87 28.28 -27.08 13.56
N ARG A 88 27.80 -28.32 13.49
CA ARG A 88 27.69 -29.21 14.64
C ARG A 88 28.96 -30.05 14.76
N SER A 89 29.69 -29.80 15.84
CA SER A 89 30.45 -30.75 16.67
C SER A 89 31.63 -31.52 16.05
N GLY A 90 32.79 -31.36 16.69
CA GLY A 90 33.97 -32.22 16.52
C GLY A 90 35.05 -31.83 17.52
N GLY A 91 34.68 -31.79 18.80
CA GLY A 91 35.63 -31.66 19.90
C GLY A 91 36.29 -33.01 20.19
N GLU A 92 37.61 -32.97 20.26
CA GLU A 92 38.43 -33.70 21.22
C GLU A 92 38.41 -35.23 21.17
N GLU A 93 39.40 -35.83 20.49
CA GLU A 93 40.05 -37.01 21.05
C GLU A 93 41.57 -36.79 21.08
N ASP A 94 42.04 -36.85 22.32
CA ASP A 94 43.33 -36.47 22.86
C ASP A 94 44.44 -37.47 22.48
N ARG A 95 45.65 -37.00 22.69
CA ARG A 95 46.95 -37.54 22.31
C ARG A 95 47.32 -38.83 23.04
N ARG A 96 48.09 -39.65 22.31
CA ARG A 96 49.25 -40.48 22.71
C ARG A 96 49.08 -41.54 23.80
#